data_AF-A0A7K8JDM5-F1
#
_entry.id   AF-A0A7K8JDM5-F1
#
_cell.length_a   1.000
_cell.length_b   1.000
_cell.length_c   1.000
_cell.angle_alpha   90.00
_cell.angle_beta   90.00
_cell.angle_gamma   90.00
#
_symmetry.space_group_name_H-M   'P 1'
#
loop_
_entity.id
_entity.type
_entity.pdbx_description
1 polymer ?
#
loop_
_entity_poly.entity_id
_entity_poly.type
_entity_poly.pdbx_seq_one_letter_code
_entity_poly.pdbx_strand_id
1 'polypeptide(L)'
;FPPVAPLTAATMEDALKRALGTALLRPTGHSGGGCISQGRSYDTDRGRLFVKSSSEGEARRMFLGEMASLEAILKTQTVRVPKPIKVVELPGDNTVLVMEHLEMKTLNRHSALLGTQLADLHLHNQHLGEKLKKEGSTIGQGQTEVQFVDQFGFHTVTCCGYLPQVNNWRSDWVTFFAR
;
A
#
# COMPACT_ATOMS: atom_id res chain seq x y z
N PHE A 1 5.11 -15.38 49.20
CA PHE A 1 4.88 -15.49 47.75
C PHE A 1 4.76 -14.07 47.19
N PRO A 2 5.65 -13.60 46.30
CA PRO A 2 5.43 -12.32 45.66
C PRO A 2 4.24 -12.46 44.68
N PRO A 3 3.44 -11.40 44.49
CA PRO A 3 2.35 -11.45 43.52
C PRO A 3 2.95 -11.57 42.12
N VAL A 4 2.50 -12.58 41.38
CA VAL A 4 2.75 -12.71 39.94
C VAL A 4 2.09 -11.49 39.29
N ALA A 5 2.90 -10.60 38.70
CA ALA A 5 2.39 -9.49 37.93
C ALA A 5 1.49 -10.05 36.81
N PRO A 6 0.27 -9.51 36.59
CA PRO A 6 -0.57 -9.98 35.50
C PRO A 6 0.18 -9.74 34.19
N LEU A 7 0.18 -10.75 33.30
CA LEU A 7 0.61 -10.62 31.91
C LEU A 7 -0.13 -9.40 31.33
N THR A 8 0.57 -8.28 31.20
CA THR A 8 -0.01 -7.04 30.71
C THR A 8 -0.50 -7.29 29.29
N ALA A 9 -1.75 -6.91 29.01
CA ALA A 9 -2.25 -6.85 27.64
C ALA A 9 -1.21 -6.10 26.81
N ALA A 10 -0.62 -6.78 25.81
CA ALA A 10 0.47 -6.20 25.06
C ALA A 10 0.00 -4.89 24.41
N THR A 11 0.76 -3.83 24.62
CA THR A 11 0.40 -2.50 24.08
C THR A 11 0.45 -2.53 22.55
N MET A 12 -0.22 -1.57 21.89
CA MET A 12 -0.10 -1.36 20.45
C MET A 12 1.37 -1.27 20.00
N GLU A 13 2.22 -0.63 20.81
CA GLU A 13 3.66 -0.54 20.54
C GLU A 13 4.34 -1.89 20.57
N ASP A 14 4.02 -2.75 21.54
CA ASP A 14 4.60 -4.10 21.64
C ASP A 14 4.16 -4.98 20.47
N ALA A 15 2.89 -4.87 20.07
CA ALA A 15 2.37 -5.58 18.90
C ALA A 15 3.06 -5.13 17.62
N LEU A 16 3.24 -3.82 17.42
CA LEU A 16 3.99 -3.28 16.28
C LEU A 16 5.47 -3.67 16.30
N LYS A 17 6.15 -3.58 17.45
CA LYS A 17 7.54 -4.02 17.61
C LYS A 17 7.73 -5.48 17.23
N ARG A 18 6.85 -6.36 17.72
CA ARG A 18 6.86 -7.79 17.35
C ARG A 18 6.58 -8.00 15.86
N ALA A 19 5.56 -7.33 15.33
CA ALA A 19 5.14 -7.52 13.93
C ALA A 19 6.20 -7.04 12.92
N LEU A 20 7.01 -6.04 13.29
CA LEU A 20 8.05 -5.42 12.47
C LEU A 20 9.48 -5.92 12.81
N GLY A 21 9.64 -6.69 13.89
CA GLY A 21 10.95 -7.15 14.35
C GLY A 21 11.90 -6.01 14.74
N THR A 22 11.37 -4.92 15.29
CA THR A 22 12.14 -3.75 15.76
C THR A 22 12.23 -3.74 17.28
N ALA A 23 13.40 -3.38 17.83
CA ALA A 23 13.56 -3.15 19.26
C ALA A 23 13.05 -1.75 19.67
N LEU A 24 12.96 -0.82 18.71
CA LEU A 24 12.65 0.58 18.94
C LEU A 24 11.42 1.03 18.16
N LEU A 25 10.50 1.71 18.83
CA LEU A 25 9.37 2.38 18.20
C LEU A 25 9.11 3.66 18.97
N ARG A 26 9.47 4.81 18.41
CA ARG A 26 9.31 6.13 19.05
C ARG A 26 8.47 7.05 18.17
N PRO A 27 7.33 7.58 18.64
CA PRO A 27 6.57 8.59 17.91
C PRO A 27 7.45 9.82 17.61
N THR A 28 7.42 10.33 16.38
CA THR A 28 8.25 11.50 15.99
C THR A 28 7.53 12.84 16.15
N GLY A 29 6.32 12.85 16.73
CA GLY A 29 5.46 14.04 16.86
C GLY A 29 4.80 14.51 15.55
N HIS A 30 5.21 13.97 14.39
CA HIS A 30 4.60 14.27 13.09
C HIS A 30 3.35 13.41 12.91
N SER A 31 2.18 14.01 13.12
CA SER A 31 0.89 13.41 12.79
C SER A 31 0.38 13.97 11.46
N GLY A 32 0.16 13.09 10.48
CA GLY A 32 -0.57 13.40 9.26
C GLY A 32 -1.96 12.79 9.36
N GLY A 33 -2.95 13.58 9.76
CA GLY A 33 -4.35 13.13 9.78
C GLY A 33 -4.94 13.18 8.38
N GLY A 34 -5.34 12.03 7.83
CA GLY A 34 -6.33 12.01 6.75
C GLY A 34 -7.73 12.11 7.35
N CYS A 35 -8.75 12.43 6.55
CA CYS A 35 -10.14 12.55 7.02
C CYS A 35 -10.73 11.26 7.63
N ILE A 36 -10.04 10.12 7.48
CA ILE A 36 -10.55 8.76 7.72
C ILE A 36 -9.60 7.95 8.62
N SER A 37 -8.29 8.00 8.38
CA SER A 37 -7.29 7.29 9.18
C SER A 37 -6.34 8.25 9.88
N GLN A 38 -5.89 7.86 11.07
CA GLN A 38 -4.85 8.57 11.80
C GLN A 38 -3.49 8.08 11.31
N GLY A 39 -2.73 8.98 10.68
CA GLY A 39 -1.35 8.73 10.25
C GLY A 39 -0.34 9.29 11.25
N ARG A 40 0.64 8.47 11.63
CA ARG A 40 1.72 8.87 12.53
C ARG A 40 3.05 8.29 12.09
N SER A 41 4.10 9.10 12.19
CA SER A 41 5.47 8.66 11.94
C SER A 41 6.15 8.13 13.21
N TYR A 42 6.97 7.09 13.04
CA TYR A 42 7.73 6.46 14.13
C TYR A 42 9.19 6.27 13.72
N ASP A 43 10.12 6.63 14.60
CA ASP A 43 11.53 6.26 14.48
C ASP A 43 11.74 4.85 15.04
N THR A 44 12.43 4.01 14.26
CA THR A 44 12.84 2.66 14.63
C THR A 44 14.35 2.50 14.52
N ASP A 45 14.87 1.37 15.00
CA ASP A 45 16.28 0.98 14.82
C ASP A 45 16.62 0.62 13.35
N ARG A 46 15.62 0.59 12.47
CA ARG A 46 15.74 0.28 11.03
C ARG A 46 15.36 1.46 10.13
N GLY A 47 15.20 2.66 10.71
CA GLY A 47 14.78 3.87 10.01
C GLY A 47 13.35 4.30 10.35
N ARG A 48 12.88 5.37 9.71
CA ARG A 48 11.59 5.97 9.98
C ARG A 48 10.47 5.30 9.19
N LEU A 49 9.35 5.04 9.86
CA LEU A 49 8.15 4.44 9.30
C LEU A 49 6.97 5.39 9.40
N PHE A 50 5.98 5.20 8.51
CA PHE A 50 4.68 5.83 8.61
C PHE A 50 3.62 4.75 8.87
N VAL A 51 2.75 4.99 9.85
CA VAL A 51 1.71 4.06 10.26
C VAL A 51 0.36 4.74 10.14
N LYS A 52 -0.52 4.17 9.31
CA LYS A 52 -1.95 4.52 9.29
C LYS A 52 -2.69 3.59 10.23
N SER A 53 -3.65 4.11 10.99
CA SER A 53 -4.47 3.35 11.93
C SER A 53 -5.95 3.69 11.79
N SER A 54 -6.81 2.68 11.99
CA SER A 54 -8.26 2.83 12.02
C SER A 54 -8.88 1.66 12.82
N SER A 55 -9.86 1.98 13.64
CA SER A 55 -10.65 1.03 14.45
C SER A 55 -12.03 0.72 13.85
N GLU A 56 -12.29 1.17 12.62
CA GLU A 56 -13.55 0.85 11.92
C GLU A 56 -13.54 -0.61 11.47
N GLY A 57 -14.72 -1.25 11.46
CA GLY A 57 -14.85 -2.67 11.09
C GLY A 57 -14.32 -3.03 9.70
N GLU A 58 -14.28 -2.05 8.79
CA GLU A 58 -13.78 -2.22 7.41
C GLU A 58 -12.29 -1.83 7.22
N ALA A 59 -11.59 -1.43 8.29
CA ALA A 59 -10.20 -0.97 8.23
C ALA A 59 -9.26 -2.03 7.65
N ARG A 60 -9.48 -3.31 7.98
CA ARG A 60 -8.67 -4.42 7.46
C ARG A 60 -8.75 -4.54 5.94
N ARG A 61 -9.96 -4.51 5.39
CA ARG A 61 -10.19 -4.59 3.93
C ARG A 61 -9.56 -3.39 3.24
N MET A 62 -9.82 -2.18 3.77
CA MET A 62 -9.28 -0.93 3.26
C MET A 62 -7.74 -0.96 3.20
N PHE A 63 -7.07 -1.34 4.29
CA PHE A 63 -5.61 -1.36 4.35
C PHE A 63 -4.96 -2.47 3.53
N LEU A 64 -5.60 -3.64 3.39
CA LEU A 64 -5.13 -4.67 2.46
C LEU A 64 -5.25 -4.22 1.00
N GLY A 65 -6.36 -3.57 0.64
CA GLY A 65 -6.55 -2.97 -0.68
C GLY A 65 -5.51 -1.88 -0.97
N GLU A 66 -5.27 -0.99 0.00
CA GLU A 66 -4.25 0.06 -0.13
C GLU A 66 -2.84 -0.53 -0.27
N MET A 67 -2.49 -1.53 0.55
CA MET A 67 -1.19 -2.23 0.47
C MET A 67 -0.97 -2.83 -0.92
N ALA A 68 -1.95 -3.59 -1.43
CA ALA A 68 -1.88 -4.20 -2.76
C ALA A 68 -1.80 -3.15 -3.89
N SER A 69 -2.46 -2.00 -3.72
CA SER A 69 -2.42 -0.90 -4.69
C SER A 69 -1.04 -0.24 -4.73
N LEU A 70 -0.44 0.02 -3.55
CA LEU A 70 0.92 0.54 -3.45
C LEU A 70 1.95 -0.44 -4.00
N GLU A 71 1.81 -1.75 -3.76
CA GLU A 71 2.66 -2.79 -4.35
C GLU A 71 2.57 -2.80 -5.88
N ALA A 72 1.35 -2.70 -6.43
CA ALA A 72 1.13 -2.66 -7.87
C ALA A 72 1.80 -1.45 -8.52
N ILE A 73 1.66 -0.25 -7.94
CA ILE A 73 2.32 0.96 -8.44
C ILE A 73 3.84 0.87 -8.26
N LEU A 74 4.33 0.34 -7.13
CA LEU A 74 5.76 0.20 -6.89
C LEU A 74 6.44 -0.71 -7.94
N LYS A 75 5.76 -1.79 -8.36
CA LYS A 75 6.25 -2.73 -9.37
C LYS A 75 6.40 -2.12 -10.76
N THR A 76 5.67 -1.05 -11.10
CA THR A 76 5.81 -0.39 -12.40
C THR A 76 7.11 0.39 -12.51
N GLN A 77 7.71 0.78 -11.38
CA GLN A 77 8.90 1.63 -11.30
C GLN A 77 8.75 2.99 -12.02
N THR A 78 7.53 3.51 -12.13
CA THR A 78 7.25 4.76 -12.87
C THR A 78 7.19 5.99 -11.98
N VAL A 79 6.29 6.00 -10.98
CA VAL A 79 6.11 7.11 -10.03
C VAL A 79 6.49 6.70 -8.62
N ARG A 80 7.03 7.64 -7.83
CA ARG A 80 7.39 7.37 -6.44
C ARG A 80 6.14 7.22 -5.57
N VAL A 81 6.04 6.08 -4.89
CA VAL A 81 5.06 5.80 -3.83
C VAL A 81 5.78 5.35 -2.56
N PRO A 82 5.17 5.47 -1.37
CA PRO A 82 5.72 4.87 -0.16
C PRO A 82 5.73 3.35 -0.32
N LYS A 83 6.86 2.70 -0.01
CA LYS A 83 6.93 1.24 -0.01
C LYS A 83 6.02 0.67 1.09
N PRO A 84 5.00 -0.14 0.76
CA PRO A 84 4.19 -0.82 1.76
C PRO A 84 5.03 -1.88 2.46
N ILE A 85 4.79 -2.10 3.76
CA ILE A 85 5.54 -3.08 4.55
C ILE A 85 4.60 -4.17 5.06
N LYS A 86 3.53 -3.80 5.77
CA LYS A 86 2.64 -4.79 6.41
C LYS A 86 1.32 -4.18 6.87
N VAL A 87 0.25 -4.98 6.82
CA VAL A 87 -0.98 -4.75 7.59
C VAL A 87 -0.93 -5.56 8.87
N VAL A 88 -1.22 -4.93 10.00
CA VAL A 88 -1.20 -5.56 11.33
C VAL A 88 -2.53 -5.31 12.03
N GLU A 89 -3.12 -6.38 12.55
CA GLU A 89 -4.29 -6.32 13.43
C GLU A 89 -3.79 -6.18 14.87
N LEU A 90 -4.23 -5.13 15.56
CA LEU A 90 -3.85 -4.80 16.93
C LEU A 90 -5.01 -5.09 17.90
N PRO A 91 -4.73 -5.19 19.21
CA PRO A 91 -5.80 -5.31 20.21
C PRO A 91 -6.83 -4.17 20.13
N GLY A 92 -8.10 -4.49 20.41
CA GLY A 92 -9.20 -3.51 20.40
C GLY A 92 -9.67 -3.12 18.99
N ASP A 93 -9.69 -4.07 18.05
CA ASP A 93 -10.18 -3.93 16.67
C ASP A 93 -9.47 -2.86 15.83
N ASN A 94 -8.29 -2.40 16.27
CA ASN A 94 -7.51 -1.43 15.54
C ASN A 94 -6.65 -2.14 14.48
N THR A 95 -6.86 -1.81 13.21
CA THR A 95 -5.96 -2.26 12.14
C THR A 95 -5.01 -1.15 11.78
N VAL A 96 -3.77 -1.51 11.44
CA VAL A 96 -2.76 -0.57 10.97
C VAL A 96 -2.10 -1.00 9.67
N LEU A 97 -1.80 -0.03 8.81
CA LEU A 97 -0.94 -0.19 7.65
C LEU A 97 0.40 0.51 7.92
N VAL A 98 1.47 -0.27 7.88
CA VAL A 98 2.85 0.20 8.03
C VAL A 98 3.48 0.35 6.65
N MET A 99 4.10 1.49 6.40
CA MET A 99 4.78 1.81 5.14
C MET A 99 6.02 2.67 5.37
N GLU A 100 6.80 2.84 4.31
CA GLU A 100 7.90 3.80 4.26
C GLU A 100 7.43 5.22 4.63
N HIS A 101 8.20 5.89 5.48
CA HIS A 101 8.03 7.33 5.69
C HIS A 101 8.66 8.13 4.55
N LEU A 102 7.85 8.95 3.87
CA LEU A 102 8.34 9.89 2.87
C LEU A 102 8.54 11.28 3.49
N GLU A 103 9.71 11.86 3.24
CA GLU A 103 9.93 13.28 3.48
C GLU A 103 9.28 14.10 2.36
N MET A 104 8.02 14.47 2.58
CA MET A 104 7.24 15.22 1.60
C MET A 104 7.83 16.62 1.39
N LYS A 105 8.09 16.97 0.14
CA LYS A 105 8.57 18.29 -0.29
C LYS A 105 7.59 18.87 -1.31
N THR A 106 7.61 20.18 -1.49
CA THR A 106 6.74 20.85 -2.46
C THR A 106 7.10 20.45 -3.89
N LEU A 107 6.09 20.30 -4.74
CA LEU A 107 6.25 19.84 -6.11
C LEU A 107 6.51 20.97 -7.13
N ASN A 108 6.70 22.22 -6.69
CA ASN A 108 6.73 23.39 -7.57
C ASN A 108 7.74 23.29 -8.72
N ARG A 109 8.86 22.57 -8.54
CA ARG A 109 9.88 22.36 -9.59
C ARG A 109 9.80 20.98 -10.27
N HIS A 110 8.87 20.13 -9.83
CA HIS A 110 8.80 18.71 -10.23
C HIS A 110 7.44 18.31 -10.82
N SER A 111 6.50 19.25 -11.00
CA SER A 111 5.18 18.98 -11.57
C SER A 111 5.22 18.39 -12.98
N ALA A 112 6.09 18.91 -13.85
CA ALA A 112 6.27 18.39 -15.20
C ALA A 112 6.78 16.93 -15.17
N LEU A 113 7.77 16.64 -14.32
CA LEU A 113 8.30 15.29 -14.14
C LEU A 113 7.23 14.33 -13.61
N LEU A 114 6.42 14.77 -12.63
CA LEU A 114 5.30 13.98 -12.13
C LEU A 114 4.30 13.66 -13.25
N GLY A 115 4.00 14.63 -14.12
CA GLY A 115 3.16 14.42 -15.30
C GLY A 115 3.69 13.32 -16.22
N THR A 116 5.00 13.33 -16.52
CA THR A 116 5.65 12.27 -17.30
C THR A 116 5.56 10.91 -16.60
N GLN A 117 5.90 10.84 -15.31
CA GLN A 117 5.86 9.59 -14.54
C GLN A 117 4.45 8.99 -14.41
N LEU A 118 3.42 9.83 -14.34
CA LEU A 118 2.03 9.39 -14.37
C LEU A 118 1.60 8.88 -15.74
N ALA A 119 2.06 9.51 -16.83
CA ALA A 119 1.82 8.99 -18.17
C ALA A 119 2.48 7.61 -18.35
N ASP A 120 3.72 7.44 -17.89
CA ASP A 120 4.42 6.16 -17.91
C ASP A 120 3.68 5.10 -17.08
N LEU A 121 3.13 5.48 -15.91
CA LEU A 121 2.31 4.58 -15.09
C LEU A 121 1.08 4.08 -15.89
N HIS A 122 0.35 4.99 -16.54
CA HIS A 122 -0.85 4.62 -17.32
C HIS A 122 -0.52 3.70 -18.51
N LEU A 123 0.61 3.94 -19.18
CA LEU A 123 1.04 3.17 -20.35
C LEU A 123 1.72 1.84 -20.02
N HIS A 124 2.11 1.61 -18.76
CA HIS A 124 2.90 0.45 -18.34
C HIS A 124 2.31 -0.89 -18.80
N ASN A 125 1.01 -1.14 -18.54
CA ASN A 125 0.35 -2.39 -18.94
C ASN A 125 0.25 -2.53 -20.47
N GLN A 126 0.01 -1.43 -21.19
CA GLN A 126 0.01 -1.46 -22.65
C GLN A 126 1.38 -1.88 -23.20
N HIS A 127 2.47 -1.30 -22.66
CA HIS A 127 3.83 -1.66 -23.05
C HIS A 127 4.16 -3.13 -22.75
N LEU A 128 3.66 -3.70 -21.64
CA LEU A 128 3.77 -5.13 -21.36
C LEU A 128 3.08 -5.98 -22.45
N GLY A 129 1.88 -5.60 -22.86
CA GLY A 129 1.16 -6.29 -23.94
C GLY A 129 1.88 -6.21 -25.29
N GLU A 130 2.45 -5.06 -25.62
CA GLU A 130 3.25 -4.87 -26.84
C GLU A 130 4.55 -5.69 -26.81
N LYS A 131 5.22 -5.75 -25.65
CA LYS A 131 6.42 -6.57 -25.44
C LYS A 131 6.11 -8.06 -25.59
N LEU A 132 5.04 -8.55 -24.96
CA LEU A 132 4.61 -9.95 -25.08
C LEU A 132 4.28 -10.35 -26.52
N LYS A 133 3.63 -9.47 -27.29
CA LYS A 133 3.35 -9.72 -28.73
C LYS A 133 4.64 -9.86 -29.54
N LYS A 134 5.67 -9.05 -29.24
CA LYS A 134 6.99 -9.11 -29.88
C LYS A 134 7.75 -10.37 -29.45
N GLU A 135 7.72 -10.71 -28.17
CA GLU A 135 8.45 -11.86 -27.59
C GLU A 135 7.79 -13.21 -27.88
N GLY A 136 6.46 -13.27 -28.07
CA GLY A 136 5.76 -14.47 -28.54
C GLY A 136 6.20 -14.96 -29.93
N SER A 137 7.00 -14.15 -30.64
CA SER A 137 7.65 -14.52 -31.91
C SER A 137 9.07 -15.07 -31.72
N THR A 138 9.61 -15.14 -30.50
CA THR A 138 10.97 -15.58 -30.19
C THR A 138 10.97 -16.61 -29.06
N ILE A 139 11.43 -17.83 -29.31
CA ILE A 139 11.47 -18.89 -28.29
C ILE A 139 12.59 -18.57 -27.29
N GLY A 140 12.19 -18.05 -26.13
CA GLY A 140 13.01 -18.02 -24.92
C GLY A 140 13.23 -16.62 -24.37
N GLN A 141 12.54 -16.28 -23.27
CA GLN A 141 13.15 -15.67 -22.08
C GLN A 141 12.13 -15.42 -20.95
N GLY A 142 12.59 -15.70 -19.72
CA GLY A 142 12.23 -15.10 -18.43
C GLY A 142 10.77 -14.76 -18.12
N GLN A 143 10.19 -15.49 -17.16
CA GLN A 143 8.96 -15.07 -16.47
C GLN A 143 9.19 -13.69 -15.81
N THR A 144 8.61 -12.64 -16.38
CA THR A 144 8.50 -11.35 -15.68
C THR A 144 7.37 -11.48 -14.66
N GLU A 145 7.61 -11.12 -13.40
CA GLU A 145 6.60 -11.26 -12.32
C GLU A 145 5.33 -10.44 -12.57
N VAL A 146 5.39 -9.41 -13.40
CA VAL A 146 4.24 -8.57 -13.78
C VAL A 146 3.71 -9.02 -15.13
N GLN A 147 2.48 -9.54 -15.14
CA GLN A 147 1.81 -10.03 -16.34
C GLN A 147 0.93 -8.93 -16.94
N PHE A 148 0.89 -8.88 -18.27
CA PHE A 148 -0.09 -8.10 -19.01
C PHE A 148 -1.51 -8.54 -18.65
N VAL A 149 -2.41 -7.58 -18.50
CA VAL A 149 -3.83 -7.82 -18.26
C VAL A 149 -4.66 -7.12 -19.33
N ASP A 150 -5.53 -7.87 -20.01
CA ASP A 150 -6.41 -7.38 -21.09
C ASP A 150 -7.84 -7.05 -20.61
N GLN A 151 -8.03 -6.95 -19.29
CA GLN A 151 -9.31 -6.67 -18.63
C GLN A 151 -9.19 -5.47 -17.69
N PHE A 152 -10.33 -4.83 -17.42
CA PHE A 152 -10.49 -3.78 -16.43
C PHE A 152 -10.87 -4.38 -15.08
N GLY A 153 -10.16 -4.00 -14.03
CA GLY A 153 -10.38 -4.50 -12.68
C GLY A 153 -9.10 -4.51 -11.85
N PHE A 154 -9.18 -5.17 -10.71
CA PHE A 154 -8.08 -5.35 -9.79
C PHE A 154 -8.28 -6.63 -9.00
N HIS A 155 -7.19 -7.33 -8.69
CA HIS A 155 -7.23 -8.65 -8.05
C HIS A 155 -7.76 -8.62 -6.59
N THR A 156 -7.88 -7.44 -6.00
CA THR A 156 -8.44 -7.25 -4.66
C THR A 156 -9.43 -6.09 -4.64
N VAL A 157 -10.33 -6.12 -3.66
CA VAL A 157 -11.23 -5.01 -3.36
C VAL A 157 -10.40 -3.85 -2.80
N THR A 158 -10.51 -2.69 -3.43
CA THR A 158 -9.99 -1.43 -2.88
C THR A 158 -11.13 -0.65 -2.24
N CYS A 159 -10.82 0.49 -1.60
CA CYS A 159 -11.85 1.36 -1.05
C CYS A 159 -11.62 2.81 -1.45
N CYS A 160 -12.71 3.55 -1.67
CA CYS A 160 -12.71 5.01 -1.74
C CYS A 160 -13.21 5.53 -0.39
N GLY A 161 -12.27 5.92 0.48
CA GLY A 161 -12.57 6.08 1.89
C GLY A 161 -13.00 4.75 2.52
N TYR A 162 -14.16 4.71 3.18
CA TYR A 162 -14.73 3.47 3.72
C TYR A 162 -15.59 2.68 2.74
N LEU A 163 -15.87 3.24 1.54
CA LEU A 163 -16.75 2.59 0.57
C LEU A 163 -15.96 1.56 -0.24
N PRO A 164 -16.33 0.26 -0.19
CA PRO A 164 -15.67 -0.76 -0.99
C PRO A 164 -15.90 -0.53 -2.49
N GLN A 165 -14.83 -0.60 -3.28
CA GLN A 165 -14.86 -0.57 -4.73
C GLN A 165 -14.73 -2.00 -5.26
N VAL A 166 -15.80 -2.52 -5.86
CA VAL A 166 -15.84 -3.89 -6.38
C VAL A 166 -15.12 -3.96 -7.73
N ASN A 167 -13.84 -4.33 -7.70
CA ASN A 167 -12.95 -4.32 -8.88
C ASN A 167 -12.97 -5.62 -9.70
N ASN A 168 -14.12 -6.31 -9.77
CA ASN A 168 -14.23 -7.57 -10.51
C ASN A 168 -13.88 -7.38 -12.00
N TRP A 169 -13.06 -8.29 -12.52
CA TRP A 169 -12.57 -8.22 -13.89
C TRP A 169 -13.68 -8.20 -14.94
N ARG A 170 -13.52 -7.31 -15.93
CA ARG A 170 -14.38 -7.16 -17.11
C ARG A 170 -13.56 -6.84 -18.35
N SER A 171 -13.94 -7.43 -19.47
CA SER A 171 -13.31 -7.16 -20.78
C SER A 171 -13.82 -5.87 -21.43
N ASP A 172 -14.98 -5.36 -21.00
CA ASP A 172 -15.58 -4.14 -21.55
C ASP A 172 -15.55 -3.00 -20.52
N TRP A 173 -15.02 -1.86 -20.93
CA TRP A 173 -14.87 -0.68 -20.07
C TRP A 173 -16.21 -0.09 -19.67
N VAL A 174 -17.17 0.01 -20.59
CA VAL A 174 -18.47 0.62 -20.32
C VAL A 174 -19.21 -0.18 -19.26
N THR A 175 -19.21 -1.51 -19.39
CA THR A 175 -19.79 -2.45 -18.42
C THR A 175 -19.09 -2.42 -17.07
N PHE A 176 -17.78 -2.19 -17.04
CA PHE A 176 -17.01 -2.03 -15.80
C PHE A 176 -17.36 -0.72 -15.09
N PHE A 177 -17.34 0.39 -15.82
CA PHE A 177 -17.46 1.74 -15.27
C PHE A 177 -18.89 2.11 -14.84
N ALA A 178 -19.92 1.58 -15.52
CA ALA A 178 -21.32 1.93 -15.25
C ALA A 178 -21.96 1.24 -14.02
N ARG A 179 -21.17 0.58 -13.17
CA ARG A 179 -21.64 -0.15 -11.98
C ARG A 179 -21.46 0.67 -10.72
#